data_AF-A0A524AA46-F1
#
_entry.id   AF-A0A524AA46-F1
#
_cell.length_a   1.000
_cell.length_b   1.000
_cell.length_c   1.000
_cell.angle_alpha   90.00
_cell.angle_beta   90.00
_cell.angle_gamma   90.00
#
_symmetry.space_group_name_H-M   'P 1'
#
loop_
_entity.id
_entity.type
_entity.pdbx_description
1 polymer ?
#
loop_
_entity_poly.entity_id
_entity_poly.type
_entity_poly.pdbx_seq_one_letter_code
_entity_poly.pdbx_strand_id
1 'polypeptide(L)' 'MIKVTRLNGSQLYVNAEMICFVEATPDTVVSLENGEKVVVRESREQLVAAIIAYQRRVHVPLGRGREAKDEHLSPPVTTG' A
#
# COMPACT_ATOMS: atom_id res chain seq x y z
N MET A 1 2.74 -4.18 3.24
CA MET A 1 2.08 -5.51 3.14
C MET A 1 0.98 -5.47 2.11
N ILE A 2 0.91 -6.46 1.22
CA ILE A 2 -0.14 -6.66 0.20
C ILE A 2 -0.89 -7.93 0.55
N LYS A 3 -2.22 -7.89 0.51
CA LYS A 3 -3.06 -9.06 0.73
C LYS A 3 -3.14 -9.89 -0.55
N VAL A 4 -2.94 -11.20 -0.43
CA VAL A 4 -3.11 -12.18 -1.51
C VAL A 4 -3.88 -13.40 -1.01
N THR A 5 -4.38 -14.20 -1.94
CA THR A 5 -5.19 -15.39 -1.66
C THR A 5 -4.53 -16.60 -2.30
N ARG A 6 -4.16 -17.60 -1.50
CA ARG A 6 -3.63 -18.87 -2.03
C ARG A 6 -4.71 -19.63 -2.79
N LEU A 7 -4.31 -20.60 -3.61
CA LEU A 7 -5.25 -21.44 -4.35
C LEU A 7 -6.26 -22.17 -3.45
N ASN A 8 -5.88 -22.52 -2.21
CA ASN A 8 -6.77 -23.14 -1.23
C ASN A 8 -7.76 -22.15 -0.55
N GLY A 9 -7.76 -20.87 -0.94
CA GLY A 9 -8.64 -19.83 -0.37
C GLY A 9 -8.12 -19.17 0.90
N SER A 10 -7.02 -19.66 1.50
CA SER A 10 -6.40 -19.00 2.65
C SER A 10 -5.79 -17.66 2.26
N GLN A 11 -5.87 -16.69 3.16
CA GLN A 11 -5.34 -15.34 2.96
C GLN A 11 -3.95 -15.22 3.55
N LEU A 12 -3.07 -14.50 2.85
CA LEU A 12 -1.72 -14.19 3.30
C LEU A 12 -1.45 -12.70 3.03
N TYR A 13 -0.63 -12.09 3.88
CA TYR A 13 -0.07 -10.78 3.62
C TYR A 13 1.41 -10.92 3.27
N VAL A 14 1.79 -10.44 2.09
CA VAL A 14 3.16 -10.51 1.57
C VAL A 14 3.82 -9.13 1.68
N ASN A 15 5.11 -9.11 2.02
CA ASN A 15 5.89 -7.87 1.97
C ASN A 15 6.15 -7.50 0.51
N ALA A 16 5.66 -6.33 0.08
CA ALA A 16 5.76 -5.87 -1.31
C ALA A 16 7.21 -5.63 -1.75
N GLU A 17 8.04 -5.15 -0.82
CA GLU A 17 9.46 -4.82 -1.10
C GLU A 17 10.33 -6.08 -1.24
N MET A 18 9.84 -7.24 -0.81
CA MET A 18 10.57 -8.51 -0.95
C MET A 18 10.20 -9.28 -2.23
N ILE A 19 9.25 -8.78 -3.02
CA ILE A 19 8.83 -9.44 -4.26
C ILE A 19 9.92 -9.23 -5.32
N CYS A 20 10.52 -10.30 -5.80
CA CYS A 20 11.47 -10.24 -6.91
C CYS A 20 10.75 -10.11 -8.26
N PHE A 21 9.80 -11.01 -8.52
CA PHE A 21 9.04 -11.03 -9.76
C PHE A 21 7.72 -11.78 -9.59
N VAL A 22 6.81 -11.50 -10.51
CA VAL A 22 5.49 -12.13 -10.63
C VAL A 22 5.37 -12.74 -12.02
N GLU A 23 5.08 -14.04 -12.09
CA GLU A 23 4.89 -14.80 -13.32
C GLU A 23 3.50 -15.45 -13.34
N ALA A 24 2.93 -15.69 -14.52
CA ALA A 24 1.60 -16.30 -14.68
C ALA A 24 1.70 -17.55 -15.55
N THR A 25 1.67 -18.75 -14.96
CA THR A 25 1.76 -20.05 -15.67
C THR A 25 1.33 -21.25 -14.80
N PRO A 26 0.20 -21.93 -15.11
CA PRO A 26 -1.09 -21.35 -15.50
C PRO A 26 -1.70 -20.47 -14.38
N ASP A 27 -1.26 -20.69 -13.14
CA ASP A 27 -1.56 -19.87 -11.98
C ASP A 27 -0.50 -18.77 -11.79
N THR A 28 -0.81 -17.76 -10.99
CA THR A 28 0.14 -16.68 -10.70
C THR A 28 1.08 -17.07 -9.57
N VAL A 29 2.38 -16.88 -9.76
CA VAL A 29 3.42 -17.14 -8.75
C VAL A 29 4.11 -15.84 -8.36
N VAL A 30 4.19 -15.58 -7.07
CA VAL A 30 4.97 -14.50 -6.46
C VAL A 30 6.26 -15.10 -5.92
N SER A 31 7.40 -14.70 -6.47
CA SER A 31 8.72 -15.12 -5.99
C SER A 31 9.33 -14.03 -5.10
N LEU A 32 9.85 -14.42 -3.94
CA LEU A 32 10.47 -13.54 -2.97
C LEU A 32 12.00 -13.64 -2.98
N GLU A 33 12.69 -12.61 -2.47
CA GLU A 33 14.16 -12.54 -2.43
C GLU A 33 14.83 -13.67 -1.63
N ASN A 34 14.11 -14.22 -0.65
CA ASN A 34 14.58 -15.37 0.14
C ASN A 34 14.40 -16.73 -0.57
N GLY A 35 13.93 -16.73 -1.82
CA GLY A 35 13.65 -17.93 -2.60
C GLY A 35 12.28 -18.56 -2.35
N GLU A 36 11.47 -18.04 -1.42
CA GLU A 36 10.10 -18.51 -1.21
C GLU A 36 9.22 -18.16 -2.40
N LYS A 37 8.36 -19.11 -2.80
CA LYS A 37 7.40 -18.94 -3.88
C LYS A 37 5.98 -19.16 -3.37
N VAL A 38 5.09 -18.25 -3.70
CA VAL A 38 3.68 -18.32 -3.29
C VAL A 38 2.80 -18.34 -4.54
N VAL A 39 2.02 -19.40 -4.70
CA VAL A 39 1.01 -19.50 -5.76
C VAL A 39 -0.28 -18.86 -5.26
N VAL A 40 -0.82 -17.94 -6.05
CA VAL A 40 -1.95 -17.08 -5.66
C VAL A 40 -3.04 -17.06 -6.73
N ARG A 41 -4.25 -16.72 -6.32
CA ARG A 41 -5.43 -16.60 -7.19
C ARG A 41 -5.47 -15.28 -7.94
N GLU A 42 -4.81 -14.25 -7.41
CA GLU A 42 -4.74 -12.94 -8.04
C GLU A 42 -3.98 -13.02 -9.37
N SER A 43 -4.46 -12.29 -10.39
CA SER A 43 -3.72 -12.16 -11.64
C SER A 43 -2.47 -11.30 -11.45
N ARG A 44 -1.52 -11.40 -12.38
CA ARG A 44 -0.34 -10.53 -12.38
C ARG A 44 -0.73 -9.04 -12.37
N GLU A 45 -1.79 -8.64 -13.07
CA GLU A 45 -2.26 -7.25 -13.13
C GLU A 45 -2.78 -6.77 -11.78
N GLN A 46 -3.54 -7.63 -11.06
CA GLN A 46 -4.04 -7.32 -9.73
C GLN A 46 -2.89 -7.12 -8.73
N LEU A 47 -1.87 -7.99 -8.80
CA LEU A 47 -0.68 -7.87 -7.96
C LEU A 47 0.12 -6.61 -8.27
N VAL A 48 0.37 -6.31 -9.54
CA VAL A 48 1.08 -5.09 -9.96
C VAL A 48 0.34 -3.84 -9.46
N ALA A 49 -0.99 -3.80 -9.62
CA ALA A 49 -1.80 -2.68 -9.11
C ALA A 49 -1.68 -2.54 -7.58
N ALA A 50 -1.68 -3.66 -6.84
CA ALA A 50 -1.51 -3.65 -5.40
C ALA A 50 -0.11 -3.18 -4.96
N ILE A 51 0.94 -3.57 -5.69
CA ILE A 51 2.32 -3.11 -5.48
C ILE A 51 2.43 -1.61 -5.70
N ILE A 52 1.88 -1.10 -6.80
CA ILE A 52 1.87 0.34 -7.10
C ILE A 52 1.10 1.11 -6.01
N ALA A 53 -0.06 0.60 -5.57
CA ALA A 53 -0.84 1.22 -4.51
C ALA A 53 -0.07 1.25 -3.18
N TYR A 54 0.67 0.19 -2.86
CA TYR A 54 1.55 0.15 -1.71
C TYR A 54 2.67 1.20 -1.81
N GLN A 55 3.42 1.24 -2.92
CA GLN A 55 4.52 2.19 -3.13
C GLN A 55 4.03 3.64 -3.03
N ARG A 56 2.86 3.95 -3.61
CA ARG A 56 2.24 5.28 -3.47
C ARG A 56 1.99 5.63 -2.01
N ARG A 57 1.47 4.71 -1.20
CA ARG A 57 1.18 4.97 0.22
C ARG A 57 2.45 5.18 1.05
N VAL A 58 3.51 4.44 0.75
CA VAL A 58 4.77 4.52 1.50
C VAL A 58 5.62 5.73 1.08
N HIS A 59 5.56 6.13 -0.19
CA HIS A 59 6.34 7.26 -0.72
C HIS A 59 5.55 8.57 -0.85
N VAL A 60 4.30 8.64 -0.38
CA VAL A 60 3.65 9.93 -0.17
C VAL A 60 4.47 10.66 0.89
N PRO A 61 5.05 11.84 0.58
CA PRO A 61 5.69 12.66 1.60
C PRO A 61 4.65 12.87 2.68
N LEU A 62 5.02 12.62 3.95
CA LEU A 62 4.24 13.08 5.09
C LEU A 62 4.11 14.59 4.94
N GLY A 63 3.05 15.02 4.26
CA GLY A 63 2.85 16.41 3.90
C GLY A 63 2.81 17.20 5.18
N ARG A 64 3.66 18.24 5.23
CA ARG A 64 3.70 19.28 6.26
C ARG A 64 2.33 19.42 6.87
N GLY A 65 2.26 19.28 8.20
CA GLY A 65 1.04 19.50 8.94
C GLY A 65 0.33 20.69 8.34
N ARG A 66 -0.93 20.48 7.91
CA ARG A 66 -1.81 21.62 7.70
C ARG A 66 -1.82 22.30 9.07
N GLU A 67 -0.98 23.31 9.24
CA GLU A 67 -1.17 24.30 10.28
C GLU A 67 -2.55 24.86 9.98
N ALA A 68 -3.55 24.30 10.66
CA ALA A 68 -4.82 24.93 10.82
C ALA A 68 -4.47 26.30 11.40
N LYS A 69 -4.51 27.33 10.56
CA LYS A 69 -4.72 28.68 11.02
C LYS A 69 -6.09 28.65 11.68
N ASP A 70 -6.14 28.23 12.94
CA ASP A 70 -7.21 28.64 13.83
C ASP A 70 -7.04 30.15 13.95
N GLU A 71 -7.78 30.84 13.07
CA GLU A 71 -8.18 32.22 13.22
C GLU A 71 -8.61 32.41 14.68
N HIS A 72 -7.68 32.94 15.48
CA HIS A 72 -8.01 33.55 16.74
C HIS A 72 -8.78 34.83 16.42
N LEU A 73 -10.08 34.66 16.17
CA LEU A 73 -11.08 35.71 16.13
C LEU A 73 -11.22 36.26 17.56
N SER A 74 -10.37 37.22 17.92
CA SER A 74 -10.72 38.14 19.01
C SER A 74 -11.55 39.28 18.40
N PRO A 75 -12.79 39.53 18.87
CA PRO A 75 -13.57 40.66 18.40
C PRO A 75 -12.89 41.99 18.78
N PRO A 76 -13.14 43.09 18.05
CA PRO A 76 -12.58 44.38 18.40
C PRO A 76 -13.11 44.80 19.78
N VAL A 77 -12.19 45.00 20.72
CA VAL A 77 -12.50 45.63 22.00
C VAL A 77 -12.91 47.07 21.70
N THR A 78 -14.22 47.31 21.68
CA THR A 78 -14.78 48.65 21.78
C THR A 78 -15.01 48.93 23.27
N THR A 79 -14.48 50.04 23.78
CA THR A 79 -14.82 50.82 25.00
C THR A 79 -13.52 51.34 25.62
N GLY A 80 -13.28 52.64 25.81
CA GLY A 80 -14.10 53.82 25.59
C GLY A 80 -13.26 55.10 25.65
#